data_AF-F9RE16-F1
#
_entry.id   AF-F9RE16-F1
#
_cell.length_a   1.000
_cell.length_b   1.000
_cell.length_c   1.000
_cell.angle_alpha   90.00
_cell.angle_beta   90.00
_cell.angle_gamma   90.00
#
_symmetry.space_group_name_H-M   'P 1'
#
loop_
_entity.id
_entity.type
_entity.pdbx_description
1 polymer ?
#
loop_
_entity_poly.entity_id
_entity_poly.type
_entity_poly.pdbx_seq_one_letter_code
_entity_poly.pdbx_strand_id
1 'polypeptide(L)'
;MKRLKIASMAVALSVASMAHAELMTQDQLNSLFQDASTSPAALVEQFSQYPAADNLVPFLKETAKQRNEILPQVITHAFIKYPEHIDLIVQTARELGLSNQDITIAAIEAGIDPTIIAEATAAGIEAVAETPVPNAPTKKDPISAN
;
A
#
# COMPACT_ATOMS: atom_id res chain seq x y z
N MET A 1 39.21 12.28 57.69
CA MET A 1 39.30 11.78 56.30
C MET A 1 39.10 10.26 56.29
N LYS A 2 37.93 9.75 55.87
CA LYS A 2 37.71 8.31 55.61
C LYS A 2 36.73 8.17 54.43
N ARG A 3 37.08 7.26 53.53
CA ARG A 3 36.69 7.23 52.10
C ARG A 3 35.27 6.71 51.89
N LEU A 4 34.46 7.47 51.15
CA LEU A 4 33.14 7.07 50.67
C LEU A 4 33.33 6.17 49.43
N LYS A 5 32.96 4.89 49.53
CA LYS A 5 32.98 3.97 48.39
C LYS A 5 31.70 4.17 47.59
N ILE A 6 31.83 4.74 46.39
CA ILE A 6 30.75 4.84 45.41
C ILE A 6 30.64 3.46 44.75
N ALA A 7 29.60 2.70 45.09
CA ALA A 7 29.29 1.45 44.43
C ALA A 7 28.46 1.77 43.17
N SER A 8 29.12 1.70 42.02
CA SER A 8 28.51 1.75 40.69
C SER A 8 27.68 0.48 40.46
N MET A 9 26.37 0.61 40.34
CA MET A 9 25.48 -0.48 39.93
C MET A 9 25.09 -0.20 38.47
N ALA A 10 25.94 -0.63 37.55
CA ALA A 10 25.64 -0.62 36.12
C ALA A 10 24.61 -1.72 35.84
N VAL A 11 23.35 -1.33 35.71
CA VAL A 11 22.27 -2.20 35.24
C VAL A 11 22.42 -2.30 33.72
N ALA A 12 23.10 -3.34 33.25
CA ALA A 12 23.07 -3.72 31.84
C ALA A 12 21.73 -4.42 31.56
N LEU A 13 20.70 -3.65 31.17
CA LEU A 13 19.53 -4.21 30.51
C LEU A 13 19.95 -4.59 29.08
N SER A 14 20.50 -5.80 28.93
CA SER A 14 20.60 -6.43 27.62
C SER A 14 19.20 -6.87 27.20
N VAL A 15 18.46 -5.96 26.57
CA VAL A 15 17.24 -6.32 25.84
C VAL A 15 17.68 -7.01 24.57
N ALA A 16 17.79 -8.34 24.62
CA ALA A 16 17.78 -9.15 23.42
C ALA A 16 16.40 -8.99 22.78
N SER A 17 16.26 -7.98 21.93
CA SER A 17 15.09 -7.79 21.08
C SER A 17 15.08 -8.95 20.09
N MET A 18 14.44 -10.05 20.46
CA MET A 18 14.04 -11.05 19.49
C MET A 18 13.00 -10.37 18.60
N ALA A 19 13.45 -9.86 17.45
CA ALA A 19 12.59 -9.41 16.37
C ALA A 19 11.82 -10.63 15.84
N HIS A 20 10.79 -11.05 16.58
CA HIS A 20 9.73 -11.83 16.00
C HIS A 20 9.00 -10.87 15.07
N ALA A 21 9.05 -11.17 13.78
CA ALA A 21 8.05 -10.71 12.85
C ALA A 21 6.69 -11.21 13.37
N GLU A 22 6.07 -10.45 14.26
CA GLU A 22 4.76 -10.76 14.80
C GLU A 22 3.74 -10.40 13.73
N LEU A 23 3.24 -11.44 13.06
CA LEU A 23 2.00 -11.36 12.32
C LEU A 23 0.92 -10.84 13.29
N MET A 24 0.24 -9.77 12.91
CA MET A 24 -0.87 -9.20 13.65
C MET A 24 -1.93 -10.27 13.88
N THR A 25 -2.42 -10.35 15.10
CA THR A 25 -3.57 -11.19 15.39
C THR A 25 -4.82 -10.61 14.71
N GLN A 26 -5.81 -11.45 14.47
CA GLN A 26 -7.09 -10.98 13.90
C GLN A 26 -7.73 -9.90 14.76
N ASP A 27 -7.58 -9.96 16.10
CA ASP A 27 -8.11 -8.93 17.00
C ASP A 27 -7.39 -7.59 16.83
N GLN A 28 -6.06 -7.62 16.64
CA GLN A 28 -5.28 -6.41 16.33
C GLN A 28 -5.70 -5.81 14.98
N LEU A 29 -5.88 -6.64 13.95
CA LEU A 29 -6.38 -6.18 12.65
C LEU A 29 -7.77 -5.57 12.78
N ASN A 30 -8.71 -6.27 13.42
CA ASN A 30 -10.06 -5.78 13.64
C ASN A 30 -10.08 -4.46 14.45
N SER A 31 -9.13 -4.27 15.37
CA SER A 31 -9.03 -3.05 16.17
C SER A 31 -8.80 -1.80 15.32
N LEU A 32 -8.09 -1.92 14.19
CA LEU A 32 -7.87 -0.82 13.24
C LEU A 32 -9.17 -0.33 12.59
N PHE A 33 -10.20 -1.18 12.54
CA PHE A 33 -11.48 -0.89 11.88
C PHE A 33 -12.61 -0.58 12.87
N GLN A 34 -12.34 -0.47 14.18
CA GLN A 34 -13.38 -0.16 15.16
C GLN A 34 -13.98 1.24 14.95
N ASP A 35 -13.18 2.18 14.48
CA ASP A 35 -13.65 3.51 14.10
C ASP A 35 -13.86 3.59 12.58
N ALA A 36 -15.12 3.44 12.16
CA ALA A 36 -15.54 3.54 10.77
C ALA A 36 -15.34 4.94 10.16
N SER A 37 -15.13 5.97 10.98
CA SER A 37 -14.85 7.34 10.52
C SER A 37 -13.37 7.59 10.22
N THR A 38 -12.50 6.64 10.57
CA THR A 38 -11.06 6.72 10.27
C THR A 38 -10.85 6.91 8.77
N SER A 39 -10.08 7.94 8.40
CA SER A 39 -9.76 8.20 7.00
C SER A 39 -8.81 7.12 6.45
N PRO A 40 -8.79 6.88 5.13
CA PRO A 40 -7.89 5.89 4.53
C PRO A 40 -6.41 6.14 4.86
N ALA A 41 -5.98 7.40 4.85
CA ALA A 41 -4.62 7.79 5.23
C ALA A 41 -4.31 7.46 6.70
N ALA A 42 -5.23 7.80 7.62
CA ALA A 42 -5.04 7.53 9.04
C ALA A 42 -5.01 6.03 9.33
N LEU A 43 -5.80 5.24 8.62
CA LEU A 43 -5.81 3.78 8.74
C LEU A 43 -4.46 3.18 8.35
N VAL A 44 -3.87 3.62 7.23
CA VAL A 44 -2.52 3.19 6.82
C VAL A 44 -1.45 3.67 7.81
N GLU A 45 -1.61 4.87 8.38
CA GLU A 45 -0.68 5.37 9.40
C GLU A 45 -0.75 4.54 10.69
N GLN A 46 -1.95 4.16 11.13
CA GLN A 46 -2.14 3.27 12.28
C GLN A 46 -1.56 1.88 12.02
N PHE A 47 -1.77 1.33 10.81
CA PHE A 47 -1.14 0.09 10.39
C PHE A 47 0.39 0.18 10.37
N SER A 48 0.96 1.36 10.07
CA SER A 48 2.43 1.53 10.01
C SER A 48 3.16 1.40 11.33
N GLN A 49 2.44 1.28 12.44
CA GLN A 49 3.02 0.87 13.72
C GLN A 49 3.44 -0.61 13.75
N TYR A 50 3.04 -1.39 12.75
CA TYR A 50 3.33 -2.81 12.61
C TYR A 50 4.26 -3.07 11.41
N PRO A 51 5.06 -4.16 11.44
CA PRO A 51 5.92 -4.53 10.31
C PRO A 51 5.10 -4.85 9.06
N ALA A 52 5.37 -4.14 7.96
CA ALA A 52 4.63 -4.31 6.72
C ALA A 52 4.87 -5.66 6.03
N ALA A 53 6.10 -6.19 6.11
CA ALA A 53 6.52 -7.40 5.39
C ALA A 53 5.55 -8.58 5.53
N ASP A 54 5.05 -8.83 6.73
CA ASP A 54 4.16 -9.95 7.02
C ASP A 54 2.69 -9.52 7.14
N ASN A 55 2.42 -8.24 7.41
CA ASN A 55 1.09 -7.75 7.77
C ASN A 55 0.36 -6.96 6.68
N LEU A 56 1.04 -6.59 5.60
CA LEU A 56 0.44 -5.78 4.55
C LEU A 56 -0.70 -6.53 3.84
N VAL A 57 -0.47 -7.80 3.49
CA VAL A 57 -1.51 -8.64 2.86
C VAL A 57 -2.74 -8.82 3.76
N PRO A 58 -2.63 -9.27 5.02
CA PRO A 58 -3.81 -9.43 5.86
C PRO A 58 -4.50 -8.09 6.17
N PHE A 59 -3.75 -6.98 6.26
CA PHE A 59 -4.33 -5.64 6.40
C PHE A 59 -5.18 -5.24 5.19
N LEU A 60 -4.67 -5.42 3.97
CA LEU A 60 -5.41 -5.12 2.75
C LEU A 60 -6.64 -6.03 2.58
N LYS A 61 -6.52 -7.31 2.93
CA LYS A 61 -7.64 -8.27 2.94
C LYS A 61 -8.73 -7.87 3.93
N GLU A 62 -8.36 -7.47 5.14
CA GLU A 62 -9.35 -7.02 6.12
C GLU A 62 -9.97 -5.69 5.71
N THR A 63 -9.21 -4.79 5.07
CA THR A 63 -9.75 -3.55 4.48
C THR A 63 -10.82 -3.87 3.44
N ALA A 64 -10.55 -4.77 2.50
CA ALA A 64 -11.52 -5.19 1.49
C ALA A 64 -12.79 -5.79 2.10
N LYS A 65 -12.64 -6.53 3.19
CA LYS A 65 -13.75 -7.21 3.87
C LYS A 65 -14.62 -6.25 4.67
N GLN A 66 -14.01 -5.33 5.42
CA GLN A 66 -14.72 -4.44 6.34
C GLN A 66 -15.16 -3.14 5.68
N ARG A 67 -14.34 -2.62 4.77
CA ARG A 67 -14.48 -1.28 4.17
C ARG A 67 -14.03 -1.25 2.70
N ASN A 68 -14.63 -2.11 1.88
CA ASN A 68 -14.27 -2.24 0.46
C ASN A 68 -14.35 -0.91 -0.29
N GLU A 69 -15.27 -0.03 0.09
CA GLU A 69 -15.50 1.27 -0.54
C GLU A 69 -14.29 2.20 -0.49
N ILE A 70 -13.41 2.03 0.51
CA ILE A 70 -12.20 2.84 0.66
C ILE A 70 -10.93 2.14 0.17
N LEU A 71 -11.03 0.88 -0.28
CA LEU A 71 -9.88 0.07 -0.63
C LEU A 71 -8.96 0.74 -1.68
N PRO A 72 -9.46 1.38 -2.75
CA PRO A 72 -8.59 2.08 -3.71
C PRO A 72 -7.78 3.22 -3.07
N GLN A 73 -8.36 3.98 -2.13
CA GLN A 73 -7.63 5.05 -1.45
C GLN A 73 -6.63 4.47 -0.45
N VAL A 74 -6.95 3.37 0.24
CA VAL A 74 -6.01 2.65 1.11
C VAL A 74 -4.82 2.13 0.31
N ILE A 75 -5.05 1.57 -0.88
CA ILE A 75 -3.98 1.13 -1.80
C ILE A 75 -3.10 2.31 -2.21
N THR A 76 -3.68 3.45 -2.56
CA THR A 76 -2.95 4.69 -2.87
C THR A 76 -2.03 5.09 -1.73
N HIS A 77 -2.53 5.12 -0.50
CA HIS A 77 -1.72 5.44 0.68
C HIS A 77 -0.68 4.35 1.01
N ALA A 78 -0.99 3.08 0.77
CA ALA A 78 -0.06 1.98 0.93
C ALA A 78 1.11 2.10 -0.05
N PHE A 79 0.86 2.49 -1.30
CA PHE A 79 1.91 2.79 -2.28
C PHE A 79 2.85 3.92 -1.85
N ILE A 80 2.29 4.99 -1.28
CA ILE A 80 3.08 6.10 -0.74
C ILE A 80 3.93 5.66 0.45
N LYS A 81 3.36 4.85 1.35
CA LYS A 81 4.00 4.47 2.62
C LYS A 81 4.99 3.31 2.47
N TYR A 82 4.75 2.39 1.53
CA TYR A 82 5.50 1.15 1.34
C TYR A 82 5.95 0.96 -0.12
N PRO A 83 6.76 1.87 -0.68
CA PRO A 83 7.22 1.78 -2.06
C PRO A 83 8.08 0.54 -2.35
N GLU A 84 8.65 -0.10 -1.33
CA GLU A 84 9.39 -1.36 -1.44
C GLU A 84 8.48 -2.59 -1.64
N HIS A 85 7.16 -2.43 -1.44
CA HIS A 85 6.18 -3.51 -1.49
C HIS A 85 5.18 -3.36 -2.65
N ILE A 86 5.51 -2.57 -3.69
CA ILE A 86 4.62 -2.30 -4.84
C ILE A 86 4.08 -3.58 -5.46
N ASP A 87 4.94 -4.54 -5.80
CA ASP A 87 4.51 -5.78 -6.44
C ASP A 87 3.51 -6.57 -5.58
N LEU A 88 3.76 -6.61 -4.27
CA LEU A 88 2.89 -7.28 -3.30
C LEU A 88 1.53 -6.58 -3.19
N ILE A 89 1.53 -5.24 -3.15
CA ILE A 89 0.30 -4.43 -3.10
C ILE A 89 -0.51 -4.64 -4.37
N VAL A 90 0.13 -4.56 -5.55
CA VAL A 90 -0.52 -4.75 -6.86
C VAL A 90 -1.13 -6.14 -6.95
N GLN A 91 -0.37 -7.18 -6.62
CA GLN A 91 -0.87 -8.56 -6.65
C GLN A 91 -2.05 -8.74 -5.71
N THR A 92 -1.95 -8.24 -4.47
CA THR A 92 -3.02 -8.34 -3.48
C THR A 92 -4.27 -7.57 -3.93
N ALA A 93 -4.11 -6.37 -4.51
CA ALA A 93 -5.23 -5.58 -5.02
C ALA A 93 -6.00 -6.33 -6.12
N ARG A 94 -5.30 -7.02 -7.02
CA ARG A 94 -5.94 -7.88 -8.04
C ARG A 94 -6.68 -9.06 -7.44
N GLU A 95 -6.06 -9.75 -6.48
CA GLU A 95 -6.70 -10.86 -5.76
C GLU A 95 -7.98 -10.42 -5.04
N LEU A 96 -8.03 -9.15 -4.61
CA LEU A 96 -9.18 -8.51 -3.99
C LEU A 96 -10.22 -7.99 -4.99
N GLY A 97 -9.95 -8.10 -6.30
CA GLY A 97 -10.90 -7.76 -7.37
C GLY A 97 -10.83 -6.31 -7.86
N LEU A 98 -9.80 -5.53 -7.51
CA LEU A 98 -9.60 -4.21 -8.11
C LEU A 98 -9.21 -4.36 -9.58
N SER A 99 -9.74 -3.48 -10.43
CA SER A 99 -9.37 -3.45 -11.85
C SER A 99 -7.94 -2.94 -12.02
N ASN A 100 -7.27 -3.36 -13.10
CA ASN A 100 -5.95 -2.82 -13.45
C ASN A 100 -5.99 -1.29 -13.63
N GLN A 101 -7.12 -0.75 -14.08
CA GLN A 101 -7.32 0.69 -14.20
C GLN A 101 -7.29 1.37 -12.83
N ASP A 102 -8.03 0.86 -11.85
CA ASP A 102 -8.07 1.42 -10.49
C ASP A 102 -6.70 1.36 -9.80
N ILE A 103 -5.98 0.24 -9.99
CA ILE A 103 -4.62 0.07 -9.45
C ILE A 103 -3.66 1.06 -10.10
N THR A 104 -3.76 1.27 -11.41
CA THR A 104 -2.92 2.23 -12.13
C THR A 104 -3.22 3.67 -11.71
N ILE A 105 -4.49 4.03 -11.52
CA ILE A 105 -4.88 5.35 -11.01
C ILE A 105 -4.30 5.56 -9.61
N ALA A 106 -4.47 4.60 -8.70
CA ALA A 106 -3.92 4.66 -7.34
C ALA A 106 -2.38 4.82 -7.34
N ALA A 107 -1.69 4.13 -8.24
CA ALA A 107 -0.24 4.26 -8.41
C ALA A 107 0.17 5.66 -8.90
N ILE A 108 -0.53 6.20 -9.90
CA ILE A 108 -0.28 7.56 -10.42
C ILE A 108 -0.52 8.60 -9.32
N GLU A 109 -1.61 8.48 -8.56
CA GLU A 109 -1.91 9.36 -7.43
C GLU A 109 -0.85 9.28 -6.32
N ALA A 110 -0.25 8.10 -6.14
CA ALA A 110 0.88 7.89 -5.23
C ALA A 110 2.23 8.37 -5.79
N GLY A 111 2.29 8.84 -7.05
CA GLY A 111 3.52 9.25 -7.72
C GLY A 111 4.41 8.09 -8.19
N ILE A 112 3.87 6.88 -8.29
CA ILE A 112 4.54 5.71 -8.85
C ILE A 112 4.46 5.76 -10.38
N ASP A 113 5.56 5.41 -11.04
CA ASP A 113 5.59 5.28 -12.49
C ASP A 113 4.65 4.15 -12.96
N PRO A 114 3.65 4.44 -13.82
CA PRO A 114 2.70 3.44 -14.31
C PRO A 114 3.36 2.30 -15.09
N THR A 115 4.58 2.48 -15.63
CA THR A 115 5.33 1.40 -16.27
C THR A 115 5.68 0.29 -15.29
N ILE A 116 5.94 0.60 -14.02
CA ILE A 116 6.22 -0.41 -12.97
C ILE A 116 4.98 -1.29 -12.74
N ILE A 117 3.79 -0.68 -12.71
CA ILE A 117 2.53 -1.40 -12.57
C ILE A 117 2.26 -2.27 -13.80
N ALA A 118 2.54 -1.77 -14.99
CA ALA A 118 2.40 -2.52 -16.24
C ALA A 118 3.35 -3.74 -16.29
N GLU A 119 4.58 -3.62 -15.78
CA GLU A 119 5.54 -4.73 -15.67
C GLU A 119 5.08 -5.77 -14.64
N ALA A 120 4.60 -5.34 -13.48
CA ALA A 120 3.96 -6.22 -12.49
C ALA A 120 2.66 -6.86 -13.03
N THR A 121 2.02 -6.25 -14.03
CA THR A 121 0.90 -6.85 -14.79
C THR A 121 1.40 -7.90 -15.77
N ALA A 122 2.48 -7.61 -16.49
CA ALA A 122 3.06 -8.52 -17.48
C ALA A 122 3.63 -9.81 -16.87
N ALA A 123 4.09 -9.77 -15.61
CA ALA A 123 4.61 -10.93 -14.90
C ALA A 123 3.54 -11.93 -14.40
N GLY A 124 2.24 -11.61 -14.48
CA GLY A 124 1.18 -12.43 -13.89
C GLY A 124 -0.24 -12.10 -14.36
N ILE A 125 -0.51 -12.44 -15.64
CA ILE A 125 -1.81 -12.75 -16.30
C ILE A 125 -2.87 -11.63 -16.49
N GLU A 126 -3.27 -11.55 -17.78
CA GLU A 126 -4.28 -10.75 -18.49
C GLU A 126 -4.14 -9.22 -18.41
N ALA A 127 -3.24 -8.74 -19.28
CA ALA A 127 -3.44 -7.48 -19.97
C ALA A 127 -4.79 -7.51 -20.70
N VAL A 128 -5.84 -6.95 -20.07
CA VAL A 128 -6.92 -6.36 -20.86
C VAL A 128 -6.27 -5.16 -21.54
N ALA A 129 -5.88 -5.37 -22.80
CA ALA A 129 -5.42 -4.30 -23.65
C ALA A 129 -6.55 -3.26 -23.74
N GLU A 130 -6.42 -2.16 -23.01
CA GLU A 130 -7.10 -0.93 -23.39
C GLU A 130 -6.56 -0.61 -24.79
N THR A 131 -7.38 -0.83 -25.82
CA THR A 131 -7.10 -0.30 -27.15
C THR A 131 -6.79 1.18 -26.97
N PRO A 132 -5.60 1.66 -27.38
CA PRO A 132 -5.32 3.08 -27.34
C PRO A 132 -6.40 3.75 -28.18
N VAL A 133 -7.21 4.63 -27.58
CA VAL A 133 -8.12 5.47 -28.35
C VAL A 133 -7.22 6.23 -29.32
N PRO A 134 -7.29 5.97 -30.64
CA PRO A 134 -6.52 6.75 -31.57
C PRO A 134 -7.12 8.15 -31.49
N ASN A 135 -6.33 9.13 -31.07
CA ASN A 135 -6.63 10.51 -31.38
C ASN A 135 -6.66 10.59 -32.92
N ALA A 136 -7.84 10.44 -33.50
CA ALA A 136 -8.04 10.66 -34.91
C ALA A 136 -7.65 12.12 -35.19
N PRO A 137 -6.63 12.39 -36.03
CA PRO A 137 -6.47 13.73 -36.56
C PRO A 137 -7.75 14.01 -37.36
N THR A 138 -8.53 14.99 -36.92
CA THR A 138 -9.69 15.45 -37.66
C THR A 138 -9.25 15.79 -39.07
N LYS A 139 -9.83 15.08 -40.03
CA LYS A 139 -9.62 15.25 -41.46
C LYS A 139 -9.88 16.72 -41.79
N LYS A 140 -8.84 17.42 -42.25
CA LYS A 140 -8.95 18.80 -42.76
C LYS A 140 -9.89 18.78 -43.96
N ASP A 141 -11.08 19.36 -43.82
CA ASP A 141 -12.00 19.54 -44.94
C ASP A 141 -11.32 20.41 -46.02
N PRO A 142 -11.45 20.06 -47.32
CA PRO A 142 -10.98 20.94 -48.38
C PRO A 142 -11.89 22.17 -48.41
N ILE A 143 -11.31 23.35 -48.17
CA ILE A 143 -11.96 24.63 -48.46
C ILE A 143 -12.15 24.67 -49.98
N SER A 144 -13.40 24.51 -50.42
CA SER A 144 -13.81 24.77 -51.80
C SER A 144 -13.73 26.28 -52.02
N ALA A 145 -12.74 26.72 -52.80
CA ALA A 145 -12.66 28.09 -53.29
C ALA A 145 -13.52 28.20 -54.56
N ASN A 146 -14.55 29.05 -54.49
CA ASN A 146 -15.21 29.65 -55.64
C ASN A 146 -14.29 30.69 -56.30
#